data_AF-A0A927YQ55-F1
#
_entry.id   AF-A0A927YQ55-F1
#
_cell.length_a   1.000
_cell.length_b   1.000
_cell.length_c   1.000
_cell.angle_alpha   90.00
_cell.angle_beta   90.00
_cell.angle_gamma   90.00
#
_symmetry.space_group_name_H-M   'P 1'
#
loop_
_entity.id
_entity.type
_entity.pdbx_description
1 polymer ?
#
loop_
_entity_poly.entity_id
_entity_poly.type
_entity_poly.pdbx_seq_one_letter_code
_entity_poly.pdbx_strand_id
1 'polypeptide(L)' 'MKVMIDTNIFISAALFPNGKVAQALRKALTYPYQPITCDYVVDELHRKFQEKFPDRLVELEAFLYVALQSIKGEIFSE' A
#
# COMPACT_ATOMS: atom_id res chain seq x y z
N MET A 1 -11.78 -7.53 -11.47
CA MET A 1 -10.54 -7.30 -12.26
C MET A 1 -9.38 -7.21 -11.29
N LYS A 2 -8.30 -7.96 -11.51
CA LYS A 2 -7.11 -7.87 -10.65
C LYS A 2 -6.36 -6.55 -10.90
N VAL A 3 -5.91 -5.91 -9.84
CA VAL A 3 -5.16 -4.65 -9.90
C VAL A 3 -3.91 -4.79 -9.05
N MET A 4 -2.74 -4.83 -9.69
CA MET A 4 -1.46 -4.83 -8.97
C MET A 4 -1.19 -3.45 -8.38
N ILE A 5 -0.92 -3.39 -7.09
CA ILE A 5 -0.53 -2.17 -6.38
C ILE A 5 1.00 -2.18 -6.24
N ASP A 6 1.63 -1.19 -6.85
CA ASP A 6 3.08 -0.98 -6.87
C ASP A 6 3.53 -0.07 -5.71
N THR A 7 4.83 -0.12 -5.38
CA THR A 7 5.48 0.62 -4.29
C THR A 7 5.16 2.12 -4.38
N ASN A 8 5.24 2.71 -5.58
CA ASN A 8 5.01 4.14 -5.78
C ASN A 8 3.57 4.58 -5.47
N ILE A 9 2.59 3.69 -5.67
CA ILE A 9 1.20 3.96 -5.35
C ILE A 9 1.02 4.01 -3.83
N PHE A 10 1.63 3.06 -3.10
CA PHE A 10 1.64 3.09 -1.64
C PHE A 10 2.37 4.33 -1.10
N ILE A 11 3.57 4.63 -1.60
CA ILE A 11 4.33 5.83 -1.20
C ILE A 11 3.47 7.10 -1.37
N SER A 12 2.89 7.27 -2.56
CA SER A 12 2.11 8.47 -2.86
C SER A 12 0.85 8.55 -2.01
N ALA A 13 0.18 7.42 -1.75
CA ALA A 13 -1.04 7.38 -0.96
C ALA A 13 -0.77 7.64 0.53
N ALA A 14 0.34 7.14 1.07
CA ALA A 14 0.75 7.37 2.45
C ALA A 14 1.19 8.82 2.69
N LEU A 15 1.97 9.42 1.77
CA LEU A 15 2.43 10.80 1.90
C LEU A 15 1.34 11.84 1.60
N PHE A 16 0.41 11.52 0.69
CA PHE A 16 -0.64 12.44 0.23
C PHE A 16 -2.02 11.79 0.32
N PRO A 17 -2.58 11.60 1.53
CA PRO A 17 -3.82 10.83 1.75
C PRO A 17 -5.07 11.42 1.07
N ASN A 18 -5.04 12.73 0.78
CA ASN A 18 -6.10 13.45 0.06
C ASN A 18 -5.83 13.57 -1.46
N GLY A 19 -4.67 13.11 -1.93
CA GLY A 19 -4.27 13.19 -3.32
C GLY A 19 -5.00 12.24 -4.25
N LYS A 20 -4.87 12.46 -5.57
CA LYS A 20 -5.49 11.61 -6.60
C LYS A 20 -5.06 10.14 -6.52
N VAL A 21 -3.80 9.88 -6.19
CA VAL A 21 -3.29 8.50 -6.06
C VAL A 21 -3.93 7.78 -4.87
N ALA A 22 -4.09 8.46 -3.72
CA ALA A 22 -4.78 7.89 -2.57
C ALA A 22 -6.26 7.58 -2.90
N GLN A 23 -6.93 8.44 -3.67
CA GLN A 23 -8.29 8.17 -4.15
C GLN A 23 -8.34 6.97 -5.11
N ALA A 24 -7.37 6.85 -6.01
CA ALA A 24 -7.25 5.72 -6.93
C ALA A 24 -6.99 4.41 -6.19
N LEU A 25 -6.10 4.43 -5.18
CA LEU A 25 -5.84 3.28 -4.32
C LEU A 25 -7.14 2.87 -3.59
N ARG A 26 -7.84 3.81 -2.94
CA ARG A 26 -9.13 3.52 -2.29
C ARG A 26 -10.13 2.88 -3.25
N LYS A 27 -10.22 3.37 -4.49
CA LYS A 27 -11.07 2.75 -5.51
C LYS A 27 -10.62 1.32 -5.83
N ALA A 28 -9.31 1.09 -6.01
CA ALA A 28 -8.77 -0.24 -6.28
C ALA A 28 -8.96 -1.23 -5.12
N LEU A 29 -9.04 -0.74 -3.88
CA LEU A 29 -9.33 -1.54 -2.69
C LEU A 29 -10.81 -1.93 -2.53
N THR A 30 -11.69 -1.45 -3.42
CA THR A 30 -13.15 -1.70 -3.33
C THR A 30 -13.66 -2.57 -4.47
N TYR A 31 -14.76 -3.31 -4.23
CA TYR A 31 -15.45 -4.09 -5.26
C TYR A 31 -15.82 -3.22 -6.48
N PRO A 32 -15.68 -3.70 -7.74
CA PRO A 32 -15.36 -5.07 -8.18
C PRO A 32 -13.87 -5.34 -8.43
N TYR A 33 -12.99 -4.47 -7.95
CA TYR A 33 -11.55 -4.65 -8.11
C TYR A 33 -11.03 -5.66 -7.09
N GLN A 34 -10.00 -6.39 -7.51
CA GLN A 34 -9.30 -7.37 -6.69
C GLN A 34 -7.86 -6.89 -6.56
N PRO A 35 -7.56 -6.06 -5.55
CA PRO A 35 -6.21 -5.56 -5.39
C PRO A 35 -5.27 -6.71 -5.02
N ILE A 36 -4.08 -6.71 -5.60
CA ILE A 36 -3.00 -7.65 -5.29
C ILE A 36 -1.69 -6.87 -5.12
N THR A 37 -0.79 -7.37 -4.28
CA THR A 37 0.59 -6.90 -4.17
C THR A 37 1.47 -8.09 -3.78
N CYS A 38 2.78 -7.90 -3.69
CA CYS A 38 3.72 -8.94 -3.25
C CYS A 38 4.65 -8.41 -2.17
N ASP A 39 5.30 -9.32 -1.44
CA ASP A 39 6.19 -8.99 -0.33
C ASP A 39 7.32 -8.04 -0.74
N TYR A 40 7.86 -8.22 -1.96
CA TYR A 40 8.86 -7.32 -2.53
C TYR A 40 8.43 -5.85 -2.54
N VAL A 41 7.15 -5.57 -2.85
CA VAL A 41 6.61 -4.20 -2.87
C VAL A 41 6.56 -3.63 -1.45
N VAL A 42 6.20 -4.45 -0.47
CA VAL A 42 6.15 -4.04 0.95
C VAL A 42 7.57 -3.78 1.47
N ASP A 43 8.50 -4.68 1.20
CA ASP A 43 9.92 -4.53 1.58
C ASP A 43 10.54 -3.28 0.95
N GLU A 44 10.29 -3.04 -0.34
CA GLU A 44 10.78 -1.84 -1.01
C GLU A 44 10.18 -0.58 -0.39
N LEU A 45 8.88 -0.60 -0.03
CA LEU A 45 8.21 0.52 0.61
C LEU A 45 8.86 0.88 1.95
N HIS A 46 9.11 -0.09 2.83
CA HIS A 46 9.83 0.16 4.09
C HIS A 46 11.21 0.75 3.83
N ARG A 47 11.99 0.16 2.90
CA ARG A 47 13.32 0.66 2.56
C ARG A 47 13.27 2.11 2.07
N LYS A 48 12.33 2.45 1.19
CA LYS A 48 12.19 3.81 0.65
C LYS A 48 11.76 4.82 1.71
N PHE A 49 10.88 4.44 2.63
CA PHE A 49 10.52 5.30 3.76
C PHE A 49 11.69 5.48 4.72
N GLN A 50 12.43 4.43 5.04
CA GLN A 50 13.62 4.55 5.89
C GLN A 50 14.70 5.45 5.25
N GLU A 51 14.91 5.34 3.93
CA GLU A 51 15.89 6.16 3.20
C GLU A 51 15.47 7.63 3.07
N LYS A 52 14.17 7.91 2.83
CA LYS A 52 13.70 9.25 2.40
C LYS A 52 12.80 9.97 3.39
N PHE A 53 12.12 9.23 4.26
CA PHE A 53 11.10 9.73 5.20
C PHE A 53 11.19 9.01 6.56
N PRO A 54 12.38 8.95 7.20
CA PRO A 54 12.59 8.14 8.40
C PRO A 54 11.67 8.54 9.56
N ASP A 55 11.31 9.82 9.66
CA ASP A 55 10.41 10.34 10.69
C ASP A 55 8.93 9.94 10.48
N ARG A 56 8.60 9.27 9.37
CA ARG A 56 7.23 8.86 9.01
C ARG A 56 7.00 7.35 9.03
N LEU A 57 7.89 6.58 9.64
CA LEU A 57 7.77 5.12 9.70
C LEU A 57 6.52 4.69 10.48
N VAL A 58 6.15 5.37 11.56
CA VAL A 58 4.95 5.05 12.34
C VAL A 58 3.68 5.25 11.50
N GLU A 59 3.61 6.33 10.72
CA GLU A 59 2.49 6.55 9.81
C GLU A 59 2.45 5.53 8.67
N LEU A 60 3.61 5.08 8.19
CA LEU A 60 3.69 3.98 7.21
C LEU A 60 3.09 2.70 7.78
N GLU A 61 3.47 2.29 9.00
CA GLU A 61 2.94 1.08 9.63
C GLU A 61 1.42 1.14 9.80
N ALA A 62 0.90 2.27 10.27
CA ALA A 62 -0.54 2.47 10.42
C ALA A 62 -1.28 2.41 9.06
N PHE A 63 -0.66 2.97 8.01
CA PHE A 63 -1.19 2.91 6.66
C PHE A 63 -1.22 1.47 6.12
N LEU A 64 -0.12 0.72 6.25
CA LEU A 64 -0.03 -0.67 5.80
C LEU A 64 -0.98 -1.59 6.55
N TYR A 65 -1.11 -1.40 7.86
CA TYR A 65 -2.06 -2.16 8.70
C TYR A 65 -3.49 -2.07 8.15
N VAL A 66 -3.91 -0.91 7.65
CA VAL A 66 -5.26 -0.74 7.06
C VAL A 66 -5.30 -1.23 5.61
N ALA A 67 -4.32 -0.85 4.80
CA ALA A 67 -4.31 -1.12 3.36
C ALA A 67 -4.26 -2.63 3.07
N LEU A 68 -3.40 -3.37 3.76
CA LEU A 68 -3.18 -4.80 3.50
C LEU A 68 -4.38 -5.67 3.87
N GLN A 69 -5.23 -5.25 4.82
CA GLN A 69 -6.48 -5.98 5.17
C GLN A 69 -7.46 -6.06 4.00
N SER A 70 -7.40 -5.09 3.09
CA SER A 70 -8.25 -5.02 1.89
C SER A 70 -7.61 -5.70 0.69
N ILE A 71 -6.31 -6.02 0.77
CA ILE A 71 -5.57 -6.72 -0.27
C ILE A 71 -5.58 -8.19 0.08
N LYS A 72 -6.47 -8.95 -0.57
CA LYS A 72 -6.42 -10.42 -0.52
C LYS A 72 -5.18 -10.89 -1.27
N GLY A 73 -4.06 -10.96 -0.55
CA GLY A 73 -2.87 -11.70 -0.89
C GLY A 73 -2.70 -12.85 0.09
N GLU A 74 -2.15 -13.95 -0.42
CA GLU A 74 -1.78 -15.20 0.26
C GLU A 74 -0.67 -14.99 1.32
N ILE A 75 -0.78 -13.94 2.13
CA ILE A 75 0.21 -13.55 3.15
C ILE A 75 -0.01 -14.35 4.45
N PHE A 76 -1.14 -15.08 4.56
CA PHE A 76 -1.45 -15.98 5.69
C PHE A 76 -2.12 -17.28 5.25
N SER A 77 -1.63 -17.94 4.19
CA SER A 77 -1.95 -19.35 3.95
C SER A 77 -0.79 -20.23 4.42
N GLU A 78 -0.81 -20.55 5.72
CA GLU A 78 -0.30 -21.83 6.25
C GLU A 78 -1.48 -22.79 6.45
#